data_AF-A0A4R4R8L2-F1
#
_entry.id   AF-A0A4R4R8L2-F1
#
_cell.length_a   1.000
_cell.length_b   1.000
_cell.length_c   1.000
_cell.angle_alpha   90.00
_cell.angle_beta   90.00
_cell.angle_gamma   90.00
#
_symmetry.space_group_name_H-M   'P 1'
#
loop_
_entity.id
_entity.type
_entity.pdbx_description
1 polymer ?
#
loop_
_entity_poly.entity_id
_entity_poly.type
_entity_poly.pdbx_seq_one_letter_code
_entity_poly.pdbx_strand_id
1 'polypeptide(L)' 'MEEREVVVRLSHDEALVLFQWLNRTDERTSDFADLVEDQAEQRVLWNLTCLLERELPEPVSSGYRELNDQARTRLRDPT' A
#
# COMPACT_ATOMS: atom_id res chain seq x y z
N MET A 1 -15.88 2.52 23.94
CA MET A 1 -14.53 2.05 24.27
C MET A 1 -13.58 3.00 23.57
N GLU A 2 -12.57 3.54 24.25
CA GLU A 2 -11.55 4.33 23.54
C GLU A 2 -10.82 3.39 22.58
N GLU A 3 -10.94 3.66 21.28
CA GLU A 3 -10.13 2.98 20.27
C GLU A 3 -8.67 3.32 20.56
N ARG A 4 -7.87 2.29 20.87
CA ARG A 4 -6.43 2.46 21.03
C ARG A 4 -5.84 2.66 19.64
N GLU A 5 -5.36 3.86 19.37
CA GLU A 5 -4.64 4.17 18.14
C GLU A 5 -3.29 3.45 18.12
N VAL A 6 -2.94 2.86 16.97
CA VAL A 6 -1.64 2.23 16.71
C VAL A 6 -0.96 3.01 15.58
N VAL A 7 0.24 3.52 15.86
CA VAL A 7 1.04 4.27 14.88
C VAL A 7 2.11 3.38 14.28
N VAL A 8 2.08 3.22 12.95
CA VAL A 8 3.11 2.53 12.17
C VAL A 8 3.86 3.56 11.33
N ARG A 9 5.18 3.61 11.45
CA ARG A 9 6.03 4.51 10.66
C ARG A 9 6.64 3.73 9.51
N LEU A 10 6.37 4.19 8.29
CA LEU A 10 6.97 3.67 7.06
C LEU A 10 7.96 4.71 6.51
N SER A 11 9.06 4.26 5.95
CA SER A 11 9.86 5.06 5.04
C SER A 11 9.07 5.36 3.77
N HIS A 12 9.49 6.40 3.04
CA HIS A 12 8.84 6.76 1.78
C HIS A 12 8.90 5.60 0.77
N ASP A 13 10.01 4.87 0.71
CA ASP A 13 10.16 3.70 -0.17
C ASP A 13 9.20 2.57 0.20
N GLU A 14 9.06 2.27 1.49
CA GLU A 14 8.10 1.26 1.96
C GLU A 14 6.67 1.65 1.63
N ALA A 15 6.30 2.92 1.85
CA ALA A 15 4.98 3.44 1.55
C ALA A 15 4.66 3.32 0.05
N LEU A 16 5.58 3.72 -0.83
CA LEU A 16 5.43 3.59 -2.28
C LEU A 16 5.24 2.12 -2.71
N VAL A 17 6.11 1.22 -2.23
CA VAL A 17 6.05 -0.20 -2.61
C VAL A 17 4.76 -0.84 -2.10
N LEU A 18 4.36 -0.56 -0.86
CA LEU A 18 3.14 -1.08 -0.26
C LEU A 18 1.90 -0.55 -1.00
N PHE A 19 1.84 0.76 -1.27
CA PHE A 19 0.71 1.35 -1.98
C PHE A 19 0.54 0.77 -3.39
N GLN A 20 1.63 0.62 -4.14
CA GLN A 20 1.58 -0.04 -5.46
C GLN A 20 1.14 -1.50 -5.37
N TRP A 21 1.59 -2.22 -4.34
CA TRP A 21 1.18 -3.61 -4.11
C TRP A 21 -0.31 -3.70 -3.81
N LEU A 22 -0.84 -2.83 -2.94
CA LEU A 22 -2.27 -2.76 -2.61
C LEU A 22 -3.12 -2.53 -3.86
N ASN A 23 -2.85 -1.47 -4.62
CA ASN A 23 -3.60 -1.15 -5.85
C ASN A 23 -3.59 -2.30 -6.86
N ARG A 24 -2.39 -2.84 -7.17
CA ARG A 24 -2.28 -3.95 -8.13
C ARG A 24 -2.99 -5.22 -7.62
N THR A 25 -3.05 -5.40 -6.31
CA THR A 25 -3.65 -6.60 -5.72
C THR A 25 -5.17 -6.48 -5.72
N ASP A 26 -5.71 -5.33 -5.34
CA ASP A 26 -7.14 -4.97 -5.45
C ASP A 26 -7.67 -5.28 -6.86
N GLU A 27 -7.00 -4.75 -7.89
CA GLU A 27 -7.33 -4.99 -9.31
C GLU A 27 -7.29 -6.47 -9.73
N ARG A 28 -6.42 -7.28 -9.11
CA ARG A 28 -6.17 -8.68 -9.51
C ARG A 28 -7.00 -9.70 -8.75
N THR A 29 -7.66 -9.30 -7.68
CA THR A 29 -8.31 -10.21 -6.71
C THR A 29 -9.77 -9.85 -6.47
N SER A 30 -10.41 -9.22 -7.44
CA SER A 30 -11.82 -8.79 -7.35
C SER A 30 -12.06 -7.94 -6.10
N ASP A 31 -11.32 -6.84 -6.00
CA ASP A 31 -11.32 -5.92 -4.85
C ASP A 31 -10.89 -6.58 -3.53
N PHE A 32 -9.83 -7.40 -3.56
CA PHE A 32 -9.35 -8.27 -2.46
C PHE A 32 -10.23 -9.46 -2.08
N ALA A 33 -11.42 -9.63 -2.66
CA ALA A 33 -12.34 -10.70 -2.30
C ALA A 33 -11.73 -12.10 -2.48
N ASP A 34 -10.89 -12.29 -3.49
CA ASP A 34 -10.23 -13.58 -3.77
C ASP A 34 -8.95 -13.80 -2.93
N LEU A 35 -8.51 -12.80 -2.16
CA LEU A 35 -7.29 -12.84 -1.34
C LEU A 35 -7.56 -13.11 0.13
N VAL A 36 -8.67 -12.58 0.64
CA VAL A 36 -8.97 -12.49 2.08
C VAL A 36 -9.90 -13.60 2.53
N GLU A 37 -9.81 -13.98 3.81
CA GLU A 37 -10.70 -14.97 4.41
C GLU A 37 -11.96 -14.32 5.01
N ASP A 38 -11.87 -13.06 5.43
CA ASP A 38 -12.96 -12.31 6.06
C ASP A 38 -13.14 -10.91 5.46
N GLN A 39 -14.38 -10.43 5.42
CA GLN A 39 -14.71 -9.10 4.92
C GLN A 39 -14.01 -7.98 5.72
N ALA A 40 -13.75 -8.19 7.01
CA ALA A 40 -13.01 -7.24 7.84
C ALA A 40 -11.58 -7.01 7.32
N GLU A 41 -10.93 -8.03 6.76
CA GLU A 41 -9.59 -7.92 6.17
C GLU A 41 -9.63 -7.02 4.93
N GLN A 42 -10.62 -7.22 4.06
CA GLN A 42 -10.87 -6.35 2.90
C GLN A 42 -11.05 -4.89 3.35
N ARG A 43 -11.86 -4.65 4.40
CA ARG A 43 -12.07 -3.30 4.94
C ARG A 43 -10.76 -2.68 5.46
N VAL A 44 -9.93 -3.45 6.15
CA VAL A 44 -8.63 -2.98 6.64
C VAL A 44 -7.70 -2.61 5.49
N LEU A 45 -7.64 -3.44 4.44
CA LEU A 45 -6.82 -3.17 3.26
C LEU A 45 -7.29 -1.91 2.53
N TRP A 46 -8.59 -1.71 2.32
CA TRP A 46 -9.12 -0.47 1.74
C TRP A 46 -8.81 0.76 2.59
N ASN A 47 -9.01 0.68 3.91
CA ASN A 47 -8.68 1.78 4.81
C ASN A 47 -7.20 2.13 4.74
N LEU A 48 -6.32 1.13 4.69
CA LEU A 48 -4.88 1.33 4.54
C LEU A 48 -4.53 1.97 3.19
N THR A 49 -5.17 1.55 2.10
CA THR A 49 -5.01 2.18 0.78
C THR A 49 -5.39 3.66 0.83
N CYS A 50 -6.54 4.01 1.43
CA CYS A 50 -6.96 5.41 1.58
C CYS A 50 -6.01 6.24 2.46
N LEU A 51 -5.45 5.67 3.52
CA LEU A 51 -4.47 6.36 4.36
C LEU A 51 -3.18 6.65 3.56
N LEU A 52 -2.69 5.68 2.80
CA LEU A 52 -1.49 5.85 1.98
C LEU A 52 -1.72 6.82 0.83
N GLU A 53 -2.88 6.78 0.17
CA GLU A 53 -3.25 7.71 -0.90
C GLU A 53 -3.24 9.17 -0.43
N ARG A 54 -3.62 9.41 0.83
CA ARG A 54 -3.59 10.76 1.42
C ARG A 54 -2.17 11.27 1.69
N GLU A 55 -1.25 10.37 2.02
CA GLU A 55 0.13 10.71 2.38
C GLU A 55 1.07 10.73 1.16
N LEU A 56 0.71 10.06 0.07
CA LEU A 56 1.50 9.97 -1.17
C LEU A 56 0.89 10.85 -2.27
N PRO A 57 1.41 12.07 -2.53
CA PRO A 57 0.94 12.93 -3.63
C PRO A 57 1.45 12.49 -5.02
N GLU A 58 2.49 11.64 -5.08
CA GLU A 58 3.18 11.20 -6.30
C GLU A 58 2.39 10.29 -7.27
N PRO A 59 1.39 9.46 -6.85
CA PRO A 59 0.66 8.54 -7.74
C PRO A 59 -0.09 9.22 -8.89
N VAL A 60 -0.34 10.53 -8.80
CA VAL A 60 -1.00 11.33 -9.84
C VAL A 60 -0.01 11.79 -10.93
N SER A 61 1.29 11.54 -10.75
CA SER A 61 2.35 11.99 -11.67
C SER A 61 2.80 10.89 -12.63
N SER A 62 3.19 11.28 -13.84
CA SER A 62 3.72 10.39 -14.89
C SER A 62 5.00 9.63 -14.50
N GLY A 63 5.64 9.96 -13.37
CA GLY A 63 6.86 9.34 -12.86
C GLY A 63 6.65 8.26 -11.79
N TYR A 64 5.40 7.99 -11.37
CA TYR A 64 5.11 7.10 -10.23
C TYR A 64 5.69 5.68 -10.38
N ARG A 65 5.63 5.11 -11.59
CA ARG A 65 6.17 3.79 -11.87
C ARG A 65 7.69 3.72 -11.67
N GLU A 66 8.41 4.74 -12.11
CA GLU A 66 9.86 4.81 -11.97
C GLU A 66 10.26 4.96 -10.50
N LEU A 67 9.56 5.81 -9.74
CA LEU A 67 9.75 5.94 -8.29
C LEU A 67 9.55 4.61 -7.57
N ASN A 68 8.52 3.85 -7.95
CA ASN A 68 8.26 2.53 -7.38
C ASN A 68 9.38 1.53 -7.67
N ASP A 69 9.86 1.48 -8.91
CA ASP A 69 10.93 0.55 -9.30
C ASP A 69 12.26 0.89 -8.62
N GLN A 70 12.56 2.17 -8.43
CA GLN A 70 13.72 2.60 -7.66
C GLN A 70 13.56 2.26 -6.16
N ALA A 71 12.38 2.49 -5.58
CA ALA A 71 12.09 2.13 -4.18
C ALA A 71 12.24 0.62 -3.95
N ARG A 72 11.70 -0.21 -4.85
CA ARG A 72 11.91 -1.67 -4.83
C ARG A 72 13.38 -2.07 -4.91
N THR A 73 14.17 -1.35 -5.70
CA THR A 73 15.61 -1.61 -5.81
C THR A 73 16.33 -1.28 -4.51
N ARG A 74 15.98 -0.18 -3.83
CA ARG A 74 16.55 0.22 -2.55
C ARG A 74 16.16 -0.72 -1.40
N LEU A 75 14.96 -1.29 -1.43
CA LEU A 75 14.45 -2.21 -0.39
C LEU A 75 14.85 -3.68 -0.62
N ARG A 76 15.37 -4.04 -1.79
CA ARG A 76 15.74 -5.42 -2.09
C ARG A 76 17.00 -5.81 -1.32
N ASP A 77 16.95 -6.95 -0.64
CA ASP A 77 18.11 -7.50 0.06
C ASP A 77 19.32 -7.67 -0.87
N PRO A 78 20.55 -7.43 -0.37
CA PRO A 78 21.76 -7.73 -1.13
C PRO A 78 21.86 -9.24 -1.35
N THR A 79 22.05 -9.63 -2.61
CA THR A 79 22.28 -11.04 -3.02
C THR A 79 23.63 -11.56 -2.54
#